data_AF-A0A7Y9XB07-F1
#
_entry.id   AF-A0A7Y9XB07-F1
#
_cell.length_a   1.000
_cell.length_b   1.000
_cell.length_c   1.000
_cell.angle_alpha   90.00
_cell.angle_beta   90.00
_cell.angle_gamma   90.00
#
_symmetry.space_group_name_H-M   'P 1'
#
loop_
_entity.id
_entity.type
_entity.pdbx_description
1 polymer ?
#
loop_
_entity_poly.entity_id
_entity_poly.type
_entity_poly.pdbx_seq_one_letter_code
_entity_poly.pdbx_strand_id
1 'polypeptide(L)'
;MSTSPPRSTPALAAAAVLLLGGCAATPTVRDPVEADASPSDQDARSSPPPADPAPPEAADGTDLEACADADCEVLVEEGDEFAMDGTYGVDRFVVDAVDEEGLSVSGHGAGVMLSGHLPPPDGEEPHHSFVMNGFTIVLVTLDGAGALIRLSP
;
A
#
# COMPACT_ATOMS: atom_id res chain seq x y z
N MET A 1 4.79 -39.70 18.16
CA MET A 1 6.09 -40.19 17.66
C MET A 1 6.41 -39.38 16.41
N SER A 2 7.27 -38.37 16.56
CA SER A 2 7.70 -37.47 15.46
C SER A 2 8.74 -38.16 14.58
N THR A 3 8.64 -37.98 13.27
CA THR A 3 9.77 -38.10 12.35
C THR A 3 9.59 -37.13 11.19
N SER A 4 10.47 -36.13 11.16
CA SER A 4 10.65 -35.14 10.09
C SER A 4 11.89 -35.51 9.26
N PRO A 5 11.91 -35.35 7.93
CA PRO A 5 13.13 -35.42 7.13
C PRO A 5 13.80 -34.04 6.91
N PRO A 6 15.15 -33.96 6.81
CA PRO A 6 15.89 -32.69 6.68
C PRO A 6 16.45 -32.41 5.26
N ARG A 7 16.68 -31.10 4.99
CA ARG A 7 17.65 -30.47 4.05
C ARG A 7 17.32 -30.56 2.53
N SER A 8 17.64 -29.58 1.67
CA SER A 8 18.88 -28.79 1.58
C SER A 8 18.69 -27.48 0.79
N THR A 9 19.31 -26.40 1.24
CA THR A 9 19.59 -25.16 0.50
C THR A 9 20.78 -25.33 -0.46
N PRO A 10 20.81 -24.56 -1.57
CA PRO A 10 22.08 -24.04 -2.07
C PRO A 10 22.06 -22.51 -2.23
N ALA A 11 23.07 -21.86 -1.64
CA ALA A 11 23.47 -20.49 -1.87
C ALA A 11 24.38 -20.37 -3.10
N LEU A 12 24.29 -19.26 -3.85
CA LEU A 12 25.22 -18.75 -4.87
C LEU A 12 24.79 -17.29 -5.15
N ALA A 13 25.61 -16.28 -5.44
CA ALA A 13 27.00 -15.90 -5.20
C ALA A 13 27.10 -14.47 -5.77
N ALA A 14 27.96 -13.64 -5.17
CA ALA A 14 28.13 -12.20 -5.44
C ALA A 14 28.68 -11.84 -6.83
N ALA A 15 28.47 -10.58 -7.27
CA ALA A 15 29.55 -9.68 -7.73
C ALA A 15 29.02 -8.28 -8.11
N ALA A 16 29.66 -7.24 -7.56
CA ALA A 16 29.48 -5.82 -7.89
C ALA A 16 30.48 -5.38 -8.97
N VAL A 17 30.09 -4.43 -9.85
CA VAL A 17 31.05 -3.63 -10.65
C VAL A 17 30.56 -2.18 -10.77
N LEU A 18 31.32 -1.27 -10.16
CA LEU A 18 31.22 0.19 -10.27
C LEU A 18 31.87 0.66 -11.58
N LEU A 19 31.23 1.57 -12.32
CA LEU A 19 31.85 2.27 -13.45
C LEU A 19 31.87 3.77 -13.18
N LEU A 20 33.03 4.28 -12.75
CA LEU A 20 33.40 5.68 -12.84
C LEU A 20 33.92 5.96 -14.26
N GLY A 21 33.34 6.95 -14.94
CA GLY A 21 33.84 7.48 -16.20
C GLY A 21 33.86 8.99 -16.17
N GLY A 22 35.01 9.57 -15.84
CA GLY A 22 35.27 11.01 -15.94
C GLY A 22 35.71 11.41 -17.36
N CYS A 23 35.41 12.66 -17.73
CA CYS A 23 36.05 13.34 -18.86
C CYS A 23 36.41 14.75 -18.42
N ALA A 24 37.71 15.02 -18.42
CA ALA A 24 38.29 16.35 -18.29
C ALA A 24 38.94 16.73 -19.62
N ALA A 25 38.62 17.91 -20.15
CA ALA A 25 39.46 18.66 -21.09
C ALA A 25 39.00 20.13 -21.15
N THR A 26 39.87 21.05 -20.73
CA THR A 26 39.86 22.50 -20.99
C THR A 26 41.08 22.85 -21.87
N PRO A 27 41.33 24.10 -22.30
CA PRO A 27 40.46 25.20 -22.78
C PRO A 27 40.92 25.73 -24.16
N THR A 28 40.17 26.62 -24.81
CA THR A 28 40.73 27.57 -25.81
C THR A 28 39.97 28.89 -25.81
N VAL A 29 40.75 29.96 -25.69
CA VAL A 29 40.41 31.38 -25.58
C VAL A 29 40.04 31.98 -26.93
N ARG A 30 39.04 32.88 -26.97
CA ARG A 30 39.03 34.13 -27.77
C ARG A 30 37.85 35.05 -27.38
N ASP A 31 38.20 36.05 -26.56
CA ASP A 31 37.88 37.50 -26.50
C ASP A 31 36.69 38.14 -27.29
N PRO A 32 36.27 39.37 -26.92
CA PRO A 32 34.88 39.72 -26.59
C PRO A 32 34.26 40.72 -27.58
N VAL A 33 32.93 40.76 -27.67
CA VAL A 33 32.21 41.95 -28.15
C VAL A 33 30.94 42.16 -27.34
N GLU A 34 30.93 43.35 -26.75
CA GLU A 34 29.88 44.20 -26.22
C GLU A 34 28.41 43.82 -26.44
N ALA A 35 27.71 43.79 -25.30
CA ALA A 35 26.43 44.44 -25.00
C ALA A 35 25.35 44.52 -26.09
N ASP A 36 24.26 43.78 -25.88
CA ASP A 36 22.94 44.39 -25.94
C ASP A 36 22.08 43.84 -24.80
N ALA A 37 21.56 44.76 -23.99
CA ALA A 37 20.78 44.47 -22.81
C ALA A 37 19.31 44.26 -23.18
N SER A 38 18.78 43.09 -22.81
CA SER A 38 17.38 42.97 -22.42
C SER A 38 17.27 41.81 -21.43
N PRO A 39 17.03 42.07 -20.13
CA PRO A 39 16.58 41.02 -19.23
C PRO A 39 15.12 40.76 -19.59
N SER A 40 14.89 39.75 -20.43
CA SER A 40 13.60 39.09 -20.42
C SER A 40 13.54 38.30 -19.12
N ASP A 41 13.05 38.94 -18.06
CA ASP A 41 12.50 38.30 -16.87
C ASP A 41 11.33 37.41 -17.31
N GLN A 42 11.65 36.28 -17.92
CA GLN A 42 10.73 35.15 -17.99
C GLN A 42 10.87 34.44 -16.66
N ASP A 43 10.15 35.01 -15.69
CA ASP A 43 9.63 34.34 -14.50
C ASP A 43 8.86 33.11 -15.01
N ALA A 44 9.61 32.04 -15.30
CA ALA A 44 9.07 30.72 -15.55
C ALA A 44 8.49 30.29 -14.21
N ARG A 45 7.24 30.68 -13.98
CA ARG A 45 6.39 30.16 -12.92
C ARG A 45 6.25 28.66 -13.20
N SER A 46 7.21 27.90 -12.70
CA SER A 46 7.07 26.47 -12.49
C SER A 46 5.86 26.31 -11.61
N SER A 47 4.73 26.03 -12.23
CA SER A 47 3.54 25.61 -11.48
C SER A 47 3.95 24.33 -10.77
N PRO A 48 3.80 24.24 -9.43
CA PRO A 48 4.07 22.99 -8.74
C PRO A 48 3.22 21.89 -9.37
N PRO A 49 3.76 20.65 -9.48
CA PRO A 49 2.96 19.53 -9.95
C PRO A 49 1.68 19.43 -9.11
N PRO A 50 0.57 18.95 -9.69
CA PRO A 50 -0.65 18.71 -8.92
C PRO A 50 -0.29 17.82 -7.73
N ALA A 51 -0.68 18.23 -6.53
CA ALA A 51 -0.53 17.40 -5.35
C ALA A 51 -1.36 16.12 -5.55
N ASP A 52 -0.78 14.98 -5.21
CA ASP A 52 -1.54 13.73 -5.15
C ASP A 52 -2.75 13.92 -4.21
N PRO A 53 -3.91 13.34 -4.56
CA PRO A 53 -5.07 13.41 -3.67
C PRO A 53 -4.70 12.83 -2.31
N ALA A 54 -5.10 13.54 -1.25
CA ALA A 54 -4.92 13.04 0.11
C ALA A 54 -5.65 11.69 0.26
N PRO A 55 -5.09 10.74 1.04
CA PRO A 55 -5.77 9.50 1.34
C PRO A 55 -7.18 9.78 1.89
N PRO A 56 -8.19 8.98 1.50
CA PRO A 56 -9.51 9.10 2.10
C PRO A 56 -9.43 8.91 3.61
N GLU A 57 -10.16 9.74 4.35
CA GLU A 57 -10.34 9.59 5.80
C GLU A 57 -11.43 8.54 6.04
N ALA A 58 -11.15 7.60 6.94
CA ALA A 58 -12.08 6.54 7.31
C ALA A 58 -13.35 7.10 7.94
N ALA A 59 -14.54 6.69 7.47
CA ALA A 59 -15.81 7.15 8.03
C ALA A 59 -15.93 6.90 9.55
N ASP A 60 -15.42 5.77 10.03
CA ASP A 60 -15.46 5.34 11.43
C ASP A 60 -14.08 5.44 12.13
N GLY A 61 -13.08 6.03 11.47
CA GLY A 61 -11.75 6.21 12.05
C GLY A 61 -11.07 4.87 12.37
N THR A 62 -10.71 4.67 13.64
CA THR A 62 -10.14 3.41 14.15
C THR A 62 -11.13 2.67 15.07
N ASP A 63 -12.41 3.01 15.01
CA ASP A 63 -13.44 2.39 15.87
C ASP A 63 -13.88 1.04 15.30
N LEU A 64 -13.13 -0.01 15.64
CA LEU A 64 -13.40 -1.35 15.10
C LEU A 64 -14.74 -1.95 15.59
N GLU A 65 -15.34 -1.41 16.65
CA GLU A 65 -16.66 -1.85 17.11
C GLU A 65 -17.77 -1.43 16.13
N ALA A 66 -17.53 -0.41 15.30
CA ALA A 66 -18.45 0.00 14.23
C ALA A 66 -18.65 -1.12 13.18
N CYS A 67 -17.68 -2.03 13.04
CA CYS A 67 -17.74 -3.12 12.07
C CYS A 67 -18.57 -4.34 12.50
N ALA A 68 -19.29 -4.25 13.63
CA ALA A 68 -20.04 -5.37 14.17
C ALA A 68 -21.06 -5.96 13.19
N ASP A 69 -21.72 -5.13 12.38
CA ASP A 69 -22.75 -5.52 11.41
C ASP A 69 -22.24 -5.57 9.95
N ALA A 70 -20.91 -5.50 9.77
CA ALA A 70 -20.22 -5.44 8.47
C ALA A 70 -20.57 -4.22 7.61
N ASP A 71 -20.99 -3.10 8.20
CA ASP A 71 -21.19 -1.81 7.51
C ASP A 71 -20.32 -0.73 8.19
N CYS A 72 -19.06 -0.63 7.79
CA CYS A 72 -18.09 0.29 8.39
C CYS A 72 -16.98 0.66 7.41
N GLU A 73 -16.27 1.75 7.70
CA GLU A 73 -15.01 2.10 7.05
C GLU A 73 -13.98 2.53 8.12
N VAL A 74 -12.95 1.70 8.32
CA VAL A 74 -11.99 1.83 9.42
C VAL A 74 -10.54 1.68 8.95
N LEU A 75 -9.62 2.35 9.63
CA LEU A 75 -8.19 2.14 9.53
C LEU A 75 -7.78 0.97 10.43
N VAL A 76 -7.08 0.00 9.86
CA VAL A 76 -6.58 -1.20 10.56
C VAL A 76 -5.09 -1.41 10.35
N GLU A 77 -4.46 -2.12 11.28
CA GLU A 77 -3.06 -2.55 11.26
C GLU A 77 -2.96 -4.09 11.42
N GLU A 78 -1.78 -4.66 11.13
CA GLU A 78 -1.52 -6.08 11.38
C GLU A 78 -1.79 -6.45 12.86
N GLY A 79 -2.52 -7.53 13.06
CA GLY A 79 -2.85 -8.05 14.39
C GLY A 79 -4.10 -7.43 15.00
N ASP A 80 -4.75 -6.48 14.32
CA ASP A 80 -6.06 -6.02 14.74
C ASP A 80 -7.09 -7.15 14.69
N GLU A 81 -7.92 -7.18 15.73
CA GLU A 81 -9.00 -8.14 15.87
C GLU A 81 -10.25 -7.42 16.34
N PHE A 82 -11.39 -7.74 15.72
CA PHE A 82 -12.67 -7.19 16.13
C PHE A 82 -13.80 -8.20 16.04
N ALA A 83 -14.78 -8.00 16.93
CA ALA A 83 -15.95 -8.84 17.02
C ALA A 83 -16.97 -8.42 15.96
N MET A 84 -17.57 -9.42 15.33
CA MET A 84 -18.73 -9.25 14.45
C MET A 84 -19.95 -9.90 15.11
N ASP A 85 -21.15 -9.50 14.69
CA ASP A 85 -22.41 -9.93 15.28
C ASP A 85 -22.81 -11.39 14.95
N GLY A 86 -22.08 -12.04 14.02
CA GLY A 86 -22.35 -13.40 13.56
C GLY A 86 -23.37 -13.52 12.43
N THR A 87 -23.98 -12.42 11.96
CA THR A 87 -25.02 -12.41 10.91
C THR A 87 -24.54 -13.07 9.62
N TYR A 88 -23.25 -12.88 9.28
CA TYR A 88 -22.60 -13.48 8.11
C TYR A 88 -21.83 -14.76 8.44
N GLY A 89 -22.12 -15.41 9.58
CA GLY A 89 -21.40 -16.59 10.05
C GLY A 89 -19.98 -16.33 10.53
N VAL A 90 -19.54 -15.07 10.57
CA VAL A 90 -18.25 -14.63 11.15
C VAL A 90 -18.57 -13.86 12.43
N ASP A 91 -17.97 -14.28 13.54
CA ASP A 91 -18.07 -13.60 14.85
C ASP A 91 -16.76 -12.96 15.30
N ARG A 92 -15.63 -13.32 14.67
CA ARG A 92 -14.33 -12.66 14.87
C ARG A 92 -13.62 -12.46 13.54
N PHE A 93 -13.24 -11.22 13.29
CA PHE A 93 -12.42 -10.83 12.14
C PHE A 93 -11.00 -10.49 12.61
N VAL A 94 -10.00 -10.89 11.83
CA VAL A 94 -8.57 -10.71 12.13
C VAL A 94 -7.87 -10.14 10.92
N VAL A 95 -7.05 -9.12 11.13
CA VAL A 95 -6.11 -8.60 10.15
C VAL A 95 -4.80 -9.35 10.30
N ASP A 96 -4.57 -10.31 9.41
CA ASP A 96 -3.43 -11.22 9.49
C ASP A 96 -2.12 -10.56 9.02
N ALA A 97 -2.20 -9.64 8.04
CA ALA A 97 -1.05 -8.87 7.55
C ALA A 97 -1.48 -7.59 6.83
N VAL A 98 -0.67 -6.54 6.97
CA VAL A 98 -0.74 -5.30 6.18
C VAL A 98 0.68 -4.96 5.73
N ASP A 99 0.95 -5.11 4.43
CA ASP A 99 2.28 -4.93 3.86
C ASP A 99 2.22 -4.50 2.38
N GLU A 100 3.38 -4.42 1.73
CA GLU A 100 3.51 -4.05 0.31
C GLU A 100 2.81 -5.02 -0.66
N GLU A 101 2.50 -6.25 -0.23
CA GLU A 101 1.73 -7.23 -0.99
C GLU A 101 0.21 -7.02 -0.81
N GLY A 102 -0.21 -6.22 0.18
CA GLY A 102 -1.59 -5.80 0.39
C GLY A 102 -2.12 -6.13 1.78
N LEU A 103 -3.39 -6.52 1.84
CA LEU A 103 -4.11 -6.84 3.06
C LEU A 103 -4.47 -8.33 3.08
N SER A 104 -4.09 -9.03 4.14
CA SER A 104 -4.51 -10.42 4.41
C SER A 104 -5.42 -10.47 5.63
N VAL A 105 -6.54 -11.18 5.53
CA VAL A 105 -7.57 -11.21 6.58
C VAL A 105 -8.13 -12.61 6.77
N SER A 106 -8.63 -12.87 7.98
CA SER A 106 -9.35 -14.09 8.31
C SER A 106 -10.61 -13.82 9.14
N GLY A 107 -11.68 -14.49 8.75
CA GLY A 107 -12.97 -14.50 9.44
C GLY A 107 -13.19 -15.85 10.12
N HIS A 108 -13.56 -15.82 11.38
CA HIS A 108 -13.82 -16.99 12.21
C HIS A 108 -15.27 -16.99 12.67
N GLY A 109 -15.88 -18.16 12.67
CA GLY A 109 -17.10 -18.35 13.43
C GLY A 109 -17.43 -19.80 13.70
N ALA A 110 -18.65 -20.07 14.15
CA ALA A 110 -19.08 -21.41 14.57
C ALA A 110 -18.91 -22.47 13.45
N GLY A 111 -17.79 -23.19 13.49
CA GLY A 111 -17.45 -24.23 12.51
C GLY A 111 -16.99 -23.69 11.15
N VAL A 112 -16.72 -22.37 11.04
CA VAL A 112 -16.27 -21.73 9.80
C VAL A 112 -14.97 -20.97 10.02
N MET A 113 -14.09 -21.04 9.04
CA MET A 113 -12.87 -20.24 8.95
C MET A 113 -12.71 -19.85 7.48
N LEU A 114 -12.59 -18.56 7.24
CA LEU A 114 -12.46 -17.96 5.92
C LEU A 114 -11.20 -17.11 5.92
N SER A 115 -10.51 -17.08 4.81
CA SER A 115 -9.38 -16.18 4.63
C SER A 115 -9.41 -15.57 3.23
N GLY A 116 -8.87 -14.37 3.14
CA GLY A 116 -8.81 -13.59 1.91
C GLY A 116 -7.53 -12.78 1.86
N HIS A 117 -7.12 -12.46 0.64
CA HIS A 117 -6.02 -11.55 0.37
C HIS A 117 -6.49 -10.52 -0.67
N LEU A 118 -6.24 -9.25 -0.38
CA LEU A 118 -6.58 -8.10 -1.18
C LEU A 118 -5.26 -7.42 -1.59
N PRO A 119 -4.87 -7.48 -2.87
CA PRO A 119 -3.66 -6.81 -3.32
C PRO A 119 -3.81 -5.28 -3.21
N PRO A 120 -2.70 -4.50 -3.23
CA PRO A 120 -2.76 -3.06 -3.08
C PRO A 120 -3.61 -2.42 -4.19
N PRO A 121 -4.36 -1.35 -3.89
CA PRO A 121 -5.10 -0.63 -4.91
C PRO A 121 -4.13 0.02 -5.90
N ASP A 122 -4.32 -0.22 -7.19
CA ASP A 122 -3.49 0.29 -8.29
C ASP A 122 -3.97 1.63 -8.86
N GLY A 123 -4.94 2.26 -8.19
CA GLY A 123 -5.54 3.53 -8.61
C GLY A 123 -6.53 3.41 -9.77
N GLU A 124 -6.84 2.19 -10.22
CA GLU A 124 -7.84 1.92 -11.24
C GLU A 124 -9.08 1.26 -10.61
N GLU A 125 -10.28 1.75 -10.95
CA GLU A 125 -11.53 1.08 -10.55
C GLU A 125 -11.87 -0.05 -11.54
N PRO A 126 -12.42 -1.18 -11.06
CA PRO A 126 -12.88 -1.43 -9.70
C PRO A 126 -11.77 -1.88 -8.74
N HIS A 127 -11.79 -1.35 -7.52
CA HIS A 127 -10.96 -1.86 -6.44
C HIS A 127 -11.18 -3.36 -6.26
N HIS A 128 -10.09 -4.09 -6.03
CA HIS A 128 -10.19 -5.50 -5.67
C HIS A 128 -11.06 -5.66 -4.43
N SER A 129 -12.07 -6.53 -4.54
CA SER A 129 -13.02 -6.81 -3.47
C SER A 129 -13.04 -8.30 -3.17
N PHE A 130 -13.10 -8.65 -1.89
CA PHE A 130 -13.28 -10.02 -1.42
C PHE A 130 -14.68 -10.16 -0.84
N VAL A 131 -15.44 -11.15 -1.32
CA VAL A 131 -16.78 -11.44 -0.77
C VAL A 131 -16.67 -12.59 0.22
N MET A 132 -17.10 -12.35 1.46
CA MET A 132 -17.10 -13.31 2.55
C MET A 132 -18.53 -13.50 3.05
N ASN A 133 -19.14 -14.68 2.84
CA ASN A 133 -20.47 -15.03 3.34
C ASN A 133 -21.59 -13.98 3.13
N GLY A 134 -21.49 -13.18 2.07
CA GLY A 134 -22.50 -12.16 1.76
C GLY A 134 -22.27 -10.79 2.39
N PHE A 135 -21.04 -10.47 2.83
CA PHE A 135 -20.54 -9.10 2.90
C PHE A 135 -19.28 -8.96 2.03
N THR A 136 -18.99 -7.74 1.60
CA THR A 136 -17.87 -7.37 0.74
C THR A 136 -16.83 -6.60 1.55
N ILE A 137 -15.56 -6.96 1.33
CA ILE A 137 -14.38 -6.30 1.88
C ILE A 137 -13.68 -5.59 0.74
N VAL A 138 -13.44 -4.29 0.89
CA VAL A 138 -12.67 -3.49 -0.06
C VAL A 138 -11.46 -2.90 0.67
N LEU A 139 -10.28 -3.08 0.08
CA LEU A 139 -9.09 -2.31 0.47
C LEU A 139 -9.14 -0.96 -0.26
N VAL A 140 -9.48 0.10 0.47
CA VAL A 140 -9.64 1.45 -0.09
C VAL A 140 -8.27 2.11 -0.30
N THR A 141 -7.38 2.00 0.69
CA THR A 141 -6.00 2.48 0.58
C THR A 141 -5.06 1.64 1.45
N LEU A 142 -3.79 1.63 1.09
CA LEU A 142 -2.70 1.00 1.82
C LEU A 142 -1.62 2.07 2.05
N ASP A 143 -1.31 2.37 3.32
CA ASP A 143 -0.31 3.37 3.71
C ASP A 143 0.68 2.77 4.73
N GLY A 144 1.83 2.32 4.23
CA GLY A 144 2.85 1.71 5.05
C GLY A 144 2.35 0.43 5.73
N ALA A 145 2.11 0.51 7.04
CA ALA A 145 1.61 -0.60 7.86
C ALA A 145 0.09 -0.51 8.17
N GLY A 146 -0.58 0.52 7.65
CA GLY A 146 -2.02 0.74 7.83
C GLY A 146 -2.81 0.48 6.55
N ALA A 147 -4.02 -0.04 6.71
CA ALA A 147 -4.96 -0.26 5.62
C ALA A 147 -6.30 0.40 5.96
N LEU A 148 -6.84 1.19 5.03
CA LEU A 148 -8.23 1.63 5.12
C LEU A 148 -9.10 0.56 4.47
N ILE A 149 -9.96 -0.06 5.27
CA ILE A 149 -10.90 -1.07 4.81
C ILE A 149 -12.31 -0.55 4.85
N ARG A 150 -13.11 -0.96 3.87
CA ARG A 150 -14.56 -0.78 3.90
C ARG A 150 -15.24 -2.14 3.87
N LEU A 151 -16.11 -2.36 4.85
CA LEU A 151 -17.04 -3.49 4.88
C LEU A 151 -18.42 -3.01 4.43
N SER A 152 -19.10 -3.82 3.63
CA SER A 152 -20.48 -3.54 3.22
C SER A 152 -21.25 -4.85 3.00
N PRO A 153 -22.52 -4.96 3.43
CA PRO A 153 -23.38 -6.11 3.13
C PRO A 153 -23.58 -6.36 1.62
#